data_AF-A0A357VSD7-F1
#
_entry.id   AF-A0A357VSD7-F1
#
_cell.length_a   1.000
_cell.length_b   1.000
_cell.length_c   1.000
_cell.angle_alpha   90.00
_cell.angle_beta   90.00
_cell.angle_gamma   90.00
#
_symmetry.space_group_name_H-M   'P 1'
#
loop_
_entity.id
_entity.type
_entity.pdbx_description
1 polymer ?
#
loop_
_entity_poly.entity_id
_entity_poly.type
_entity_poly.pdbx_seq_one_letter_code
_entity_poly.pdbx_strand_id
1 'polypeptide(L)'
;EKANITGLQTLAKQNSVESSKNNVQDFVKSLFEAKKRFMEQGIEGPYTLVINKEIWQDLFAMNLSYPLDLVIKEIIDAKVEPLNGVDEGFIISNRGGDFKLILGQDISLGYDYKFEEQLKFFFTESLTFHVITPEAIVGLEL
;
A
#
# COMPACT_ATOMS: atom_id res chain seq x y z
N GLU A 1 -23.86 -1.09 -9.81
CA GLU A 1 -23.51 0.27 -9.40
C GLU A 1 -22.09 0.29 -8.85
N LYS A 2 -21.37 1.42 -8.98
CA LYS A 2 -20.03 1.55 -8.37
C LYS A 2 -20.21 1.82 -6.88
N ALA A 3 -19.43 1.15 -6.02
CA ALA A 3 -19.56 1.21 -4.55
C ALA A 3 -19.20 2.58 -3.92
N ASN A 4 -18.85 3.60 -4.72
CA ASN A 4 -18.43 4.94 -4.29
C ASN A 4 -17.31 4.92 -3.23
N ILE A 5 -16.35 4.02 -3.40
CA ILE A 5 -15.18 3.87 -2.53
C ILE A 5 -13.96 4.47 -3.25
N THR A 6 -13.28 5.40 -2.59
CA THR A 6 -11.97 5.90 -3.04
C THR A 6 -10.88 4.93 -2.61
N GLY A 7 -10.12 4.41 -3.58
CA GLY A 7 -9.03 3.48 -3.31
C GLY A 7 -7.74 4.16 -2.86
N LEU A 8 -6.89 3.40 -2.18
CA LEU A 8 -5.56 3.88 -1.72
C LEU A 8 -4.67 4.35 -2.86
N GLN A 9 -4.65 3.65 -3.99
CA GLN A 9 -3.82 4.05 -5.14
C GLN A 9 -4.25 5.41 -5.72
N THR A 10 -5.56 5.71 -5.71
CA THR A 10 -6.06 7.02 -6.17
C THR A 10 -5.57 8.14 -5.26
N LEU A 11 -5.56 7.90 -3.94
CA LEU A 11 -5.06 8.88 -2.96
C LEU A 11 -3.53 9.03 -3.02
N ALA A 12 -2.82 7.92 -3.18
CA ALA A 12 -1.37 7.93 -3.36
C ALA A 12 -0.95 8.79 -4.56
N LYS A 13 -1.69 8.69 -5.69
CA LYS A 13 -1.47 9.51 -6.89
C LYS A 13 -1.80 11.00 -6.68
N GLN A 14 -2.62 11.36 -5.69
CA GLN A 14 -2.94 12.75 -5.36
C GLN A 14 -1.89 13.38 -4.42
N ASN A 15 -1.31 12.58 -3.53
CA ASN A 15 -0.27 12.99 -2.60
C ASN A 15 1.02 12.22 -2.90
N SER A 16 1.66 12.49 -4.03
CA SER A 16 2.84 11.76 -4.49
C SER A 16 4.11 12.60 -4.47
N VAL A 17 5.25 11.93 -4.35
CA VAL A 17 6.59 12.50 -4.58
C VAL A 17 7.21 11.83 -5.81
N GLU A 18 8.01 12.60 -6.55
CA GLU A 18 8.77 12.07 -7.70
C GLU A 18 9.79 11.05 -7.20
N SER A 19 9.88 9.92 -7.90
CA SER A 19 10.80 8.83 -7.56
C SER A 19 11.38 8.22 -8.86
N SER A 20 12.13 7.13 -8.74
CA SER A 20 12.64 6.40 -9.89
C SER A 20 12.74 4.92 -9.59
N LYS A 21 12.25 4.07 -10.50
CA LYS A 21 12.56 2.64 -10.48
C LYS A 21 13.91 2.26 -11.08
N ASN A 22 14.57 3.17 -11.81
CA ASN A 22 15.81 2.90 -12.53
C ASN A 22 17.07 3.44 -11.83
N ASN A 23 16.89 4.31 -10.84
CA ASN A 23 17.98 4.90 -10.08
C ASN A 23 17.68 4.82 -8.58
N VAL A 24 18.45 3.98 -7.88
CA VAL A 24 18.29 3.78 -6.44
C VAL A 24 18.55 5.06 -5.64
N GLN A 25 19.44 5.95 -6.09
CA GLN A 25 19.70 7.20 -5.36
C GLN A 25 18.48 8.12 -5.37
N ASP A 26 17.78 8.20 -6.51
CA ASP A 26 16.55 8.99 -6.63
C ASP A 26 15.41 8.34 -5.84
N PHE A 27 15.33 6.99 -5.83
CA PHE A 27 14.42 6.27 -4.94
C PHE A 27 14.68 6.58 -3.46
N VAL A 28 15.93 6.55 -3.01
CA VAL A 28 16.29 6.88 -1.62
C VAL A 28 15.94 8.32 -1.28
N LYS A 29 16.17 9.25 -2.21
CA LYS A 29 15.81 10.66 -2.04
C LYS A 29 14.29 10.84 -1.85
N SER A 30 13.47 10.13 -2.63
CA SER A 30 12.01 10.20 -2.51
C SER A 30 11.51 9.71 -1.14
N LEU A 31 12.19 8.75 -0.51
CA LEU A 31 11.87 8.32 0.87
C LEU A 31 12.07 9.45 1.90
N PHE A 32 13.13 10.26 1.76
CA PHE A 32 13.33 11.43 2.62
C PHE A 32 12.24 12.48 2.41
N GLU A 33 11.86 12.73 1.16
CA GLU A 33 10.80 13.67 0.82
C GLU A 33 9.44 13.21 1.35
N ALA A 34 9.14 11.91 1.22
CA ALA A 34 7.93 11.32 1.78
C ALA A 34 7.90 11.43 3.32
N LYS A 35 9.01 11.12 4.00
CA LYS A 35 9.14 11.31 5.45
C LYS A 35 8.91 12.76 5.86
N LYS A 36 9.49 13.70 5.11
CA LYS A 36 9.31 15.14 5.35
C LYS A 36 7.84 15.54 5.22
N ARG A 37 7.12 15.05 4.20
CA ARG A 37 5.68 15.31 4.06
C ARG A 37 4.87 14.79 5.25
N PHE A 38 5.15 13.57 5.73
CA PHE A 38 4.49 13.07 6.93
C PHE A 38 4.74 13.97 8.14
N MET A 39 5.99 14.40 8.34
CA MET A 39 6.34 15.32 9.44
C MET A 39 5.62 16.68 9.33
N GLU A 40 5.55 17.25 8.13
CA GLU A 40 4.84 18.52 7.88
C GLU A 40 3.34 18.43 8.18
N GLN A 41 2.75 17.24 7.99
CA GLN A 41 1.34 16.96 8.26
C GLN A 41 1.08 16.42 9.67
N GLY A 42 2.12 16.32 10.53
CA GLY A 42 1.99 15.73 11.87
C GLY A 42 1.56 14.26 11.85
N ILE A 43 1.89 13.55 10.77
CA ILE A 43 1.68 12.10 10.65
C ILE A 43 2.93 11.42 11.23
N GLU A 44 2.70 10.56 12.22
CA GLU A 44 3.74 9.76 12.85
C GLU A 44 3.69 8.32 12.34
N GLY A 45 4.77 7.58 12.57
CA GLY A 45 4.86 6.16 12.24
C GLY A 45 4.14 5.26 13.26
N PRO A 46 4.32 3.93 13.18
CA PRO A 46 5.24 3.23 12.27
C PRO A 46 4.81 3.34 10.81
N TYR A 47 5.75 3.25 9.87
CA TYR A 47 5.45 3.35 8.43
C TYR A 47 5.58 1.99 7.73
N THR A 48 4.85 1.82 6.62
CA THR A 48 5.02 0.69 5.72
C THR A 48 5.18 1.21 4.30
N LEU A 49 6.24 0.78 3.62
CA LEU A 49 6.41 0.95 2.18
C LEU A 49 5.71 -0.22 1.48
N VAL A 50 4.62 0.05 0.79
CA VAL A 50 3.97 -0.89 -0.12
C VAL A 50 4.48 -0.60 -1.52
N ILE A 51 5.04 -1.61 -2.19
CA ILE A 51 5.64 -1.43 -3.51
C ILE A 51 5.31 -2.61 -4.42
N ASN A 52 5.19 -2.34 -5.72
CA ASN A 52 5.08 -3.38 -6.73
C ASN A 52 6.28 -4.35 -6.61
N LYS A 53 5.97 -5.65 -6.61
CA LYS A 53 6.97 -6.71 -6.45
C LYS A 53 8.07 -6.71 -7.53
N GLU A 54 7.73 -6.45 -8.78
CA GLU A 54 8.68 -6.43 -9.90
C GLU A 54 9.63 -5.23 -9.76
N ILE A 55 9.08 -4.03 -9.50
CA ILE A 55 9.88 -2.82 -9.26
C ILE A 55 10.83 -3.02 -8.07
N TRP A 56 10.34 -3.63 -6.99
CA TRP A 56 11.18 -3.93 -5.84
C TRP A 56 12.32 -4.90 -6.16
N GLN A 57 12.06 -5.94 -6.96
CA GLN A 57 13.08 -6.88 -7.40
C GLN A 57 14.15 -6.20 -8.26
N ASP A 58 13.75 -5.30 -9.16
CA ASP A 58 14.67 -4.54 -10.01
C ASP A 58 15.56 -3.60 -9.17
N LEU A 59 14.96 -2.84 -8.24
CA LEU A 59 15.69 -1.98 -7.31
C LEU A 59 16.65 -2.78 -6.42
N PHE A 60 16.24 -3.96 -5.98
CA PHE A 60 17.09 -4.83 -5.15
C PHE A 60 18.25 -5.45 -5.96
N ALA A 61 18.03 -5.73 -7.25
CA ALA A 61 19.06 -6.27 -8.14
C ALA A 61 20.10 -5.22 -8.56
N MET A 62 19.78 -3.93 -8.44
CA MET A 62 20.74 -2.85 -8.67
C MET A 62 21.78 -2.87 -7.55
N ASN A 63 22.97 -3.41 -7.86
CA ASN A 63 24.08 -3.63 -6.93
C ASN A 63 24.39 -2.41 -6.05
N LEU A 64 23.84 -2.39 -4.83
CA LEU A 64 24.23 -1.46 -3.77
C LEU A 64 25.32 -2.08 -2.92
N SER A 65 26.26 -1.26 -2.44
CA SER A 65 27.25 -1.67 -1.45
C SER A 65 26.62 -1.91 -0.06
N TYR A 66 25.35 -1.54 0.14
CA TYR A 66 24.61 -1.68 1.39
C TYR A 66 23.17 -2.14 1.13
N PRO A 67 22.61 -3.06 1.93
CA PRO A 67 21.24 -3.57 1.71
C PRO A 67 20.18 -2.47 1.73
N LEU A 68 19.33 -2.42 0.70
CA LEU A 68 18.30 -1.39 0.55
C LEU A 68 17.28 -1.40 1.70
N ASP A 69 16.94 -2.58 2.22
CA ASP A 69 16.05 -2.72 3.39
C ASP A 69 16.57 -1.98 4.63
N LEU A 70 17.90 -2.01 4.84
CA LEU A 70 18.53 -1.32 5.96
C LEU A 70 18.52 0.19 5.75
N VAL A 71 18.77 0.65 4.51
CA VAL A 71 18.65 2.08 4.15
C VAL A 71 17.24 2.59 4.45
N ILE A 72 16.20 1.87 4.01
CA ILE A 72 14.80 2.25 4.23
C ILE A 72 14.50 2.33 5.73
N LYS A 73 14.96 1.33 6.49
CA LYS A 73 14.79 1.28 7.94
C LYS A 73 15.48 2.44 8.65
N GLU A 74 16.69 2.82 8.24
CA GLU A 74 17.41 3.96 8.82
C GLU A 74 16.76 5.31 8.48
N ILE A 75 16.20 5.45 7.28
CA ILE A 75 15.62 6.72 6.83
C ILE A 75 14.26 6.96 7.45
N ILE A 76 13.32 6.03 7.29
CA ILE A 76 11.92 6.22 7.64
C ILE A 76 11.42 5.19 8.66
N ASP A 77 12.25 4.22 9.08
CA ASP A 77 11.84 3.12 9.96
C ASP A 77 10.58 2.40 9.44
N ALA A 78 10.54 2.21 8.12
CA ALA A 78 9.43 1.57 7.45
C ALA A 78 9.67 0.07 7.24
N LYS A 79 8.61 -0.72 7.38
CA LYS A 79 8.58 -2.09 6.88
C LYS A 79 8.36 -2.09 5.37
N VAL A 80 9.07 -2.91 4.61
CA VAL A 80 8.86 -3.06 3.16
C VAL A 80 7.92 -4.23 2.89
N GLU A 81 6.87 -4.00 2.12
CA GLU A 81 5.86 -4.99 1.71
C GLU A 81 5.72 -5.01 0.18
N PRO A 82 6.48 -5.87 -0.51
CA PRO A 82 6.34 -6.06 -1.94
C PRO A 82 5.06 -6.85 -2.28
N LEU A 83 4.14 -6.24 -3.04
CA LEU A 83 2.84 -6.83 -3.39
C LEU A 83 2.65 -6.95 -4.90
N ASN A 84 1.86 -7.94 -5.29
CA ASN A 84 1.31 -8.04 -6.64
C ASN A 84 0.02 -7.19 -6.73
N GLY A 85 -0.22 -6.50 -7.85
CA GLY A 85 -1.45 -5.72 -8.06
C GLY A 85 -1.41 -4.27 -7.56
N VAL A 86 -0.23 -3.80 -7.15
CA VAL A 86 0.04 -2.37 -6.94
C VAL A 86 0.71 -1.82 -8.20
N ASP A 87 0.22 -0.70 -8.73
CA ASP A 87 0.79 -0.09 -9.95
C ASP A 87 2.26 0.30 -9.74
N GLU A 88 2.54 1.03 -8.66
CA GLU A 88 3.85 1.59 -8.34
C GLU A 88 4.17 1.35 -6.85
N GLY A 89 4.43 2.39 -6.07
CA GLY A 89 4.67 2.28 -4.63
C GLY A 89 4.08 3.44 -3.87
N PHE A 90 3.83 3.23 -2.59
CA PHE A 90 3.41 4.27 -1.66
C PHE A 90 3.83 3.91 -0.25
N ILE A 91 4.00 4.93 0.58
CA ILE A 91 4.26 4.79 2.00
C ILE A 91 2.96 5.11 2.74
N ILE A 92 2.63 4.29 3.72
CA ILE A 92 1.45 4.45 4.57
C ILE A 92 1.87 4.50 6.03
N SER A 93 1.20 5.34 6.82
CA SER A 93 1.33 5.29 8.29
C SER A 93 0.41 4.22 8.88
N ASN A 94 0.97 3.45 9.81
CA ASN A 94 0.30 2.41 10.58
C ASN A 94 0.01 2.86 12.01
N ARG A 95 0.02 4.17 12.31
CA ARG A 95 -0.36 4.71 13.64
C ARG A 95 -1.80 4.37 14.03
N GLY A 96 -2.65 4.05 13.04
CA GLY A 96 -4.00 3.54 13.22
C GLY A 96 -5.07 4.63 13.13
N GLY A 97 -6.28 4.22 12.73
CA GLY A 97 -7.44 5.11 12.65
C GLY A 97 -7.55 5.92 11.34
N ASP A 98 -6.50 5.98 10.52
CA ASP A 98 -6.48 6.76 9.27
C ASP A 98 -7.21 6.05 8.10
N PHE A 99 -7.18 4.71 8.08
CA PHE A 99 -7.81 3.88 7.06
C PHE A 99 -8.68 2.81 7.74
N LYS A 100 -9.92 2.66 7.29
CA LYS A 100 -10.88 1.72 7.87
C LYS A 100 -11.49 0.82 6.81
N LEU A 101 -11.29 -0.48 6.97
CA LEU A 101 -12.12 -1.51 6.37
C LEU A 101 -13.28 -1.80 7.34
N ILE A 102 -14.51 -1.53 6.92
CA ILE A 102 -15.71 -1.75 7.71
C ILE A 102 -16.38 -3.01 7.17
N LEU A 103 -16.39 -4.07 7.97
CA LEU A 103 -17.04 -5.34 7.64
C LEU A 103 -18.43 -5.37 8.28
N GLY A 104 -19.47 -5.47 7.45
CA GLY A 104 -20.81 -5.84 7.90
C GLY A 104 -20.93 -7.35 8.09
N GLN A 105 -20.40 -8.11 7.14
CA GLN A 105 -20.24 -9.57 7.22
C GLN A 105 -18.88 -9.94 6.63
N ASP A 106 -18.11 -10.73 7.38
CA ASP A 106 -16.84 -11.29 6.93
C ASP A 106 -17.05 -12.43 5.91
N ILE A 107 -15.99 -12.81 5.20
CA ILE A 107 -16.03 -13.84 4.16
C ILE A 107 -16.68 -15.12 4.69
N SER A 108 -17.82 -15.47 4.10
CA SER A 108 -18.66 -16.59 4.52
C SER A 108 -18.96 -17.51 3.34
N LEU A 109 -18.94 -18.82 3.56
CA LEU A 109 -19.33 -19.83 2.57
C LEU A 109 -20.81 -20.18 2.73
N GLY A 110 -21.64 -19.83 1.75
CA GLY A 110 -23.04 -20.19 1.67
C GLY A 110 -23.28 -21.38 0.73
N TYR A 111 -24.33 -22.15 1.02
CA TYR A 111 -24.87 -23.16 0.11
C TYR A 111 -25.98 -22.55 -0.74
N ASP A 112 -25.94 -22.78 -2.06
CA ASP A 112 -26.95 -22.29 -3.01
C ASP A 112 -27.98 -23.40 -3.32
N TYR A 113 -27.58 -24.42 -4.07
CA TYR A 113 -28.45 -25.57 -4.40
C TYR A 113 -27.63 -26.80 -4.81
N LYS A 114 -28.33 -27.93 -4.98
CA LYS A 114 -27.81 -29.19 -5.54
C LYS A 114 -28.48 -29.49 -6.88
N PHE A 115 -27.71 -29.89 -7.88
CA PHE A 115 -28.24 -30.43 -9.13
C PHE A 115 -27.50 -31.72 -9.50
N GLU A 116 -28.25 -32.82 -9.64
CA GLU A 116 -27.71 -34.18 -9.78
C GLU A 116 -26.69 -34.50 -8.67
N GLU A 117 -25.41 -34.69 -9.01
CA GLU A 117 -24.33 -34.97 -8.07
C GLU A 117 -23.50 -33.72 -7.70
N GLN A 118 -23.84 -32.54 -8.23
CA GLN A 118 -23.12 -31.30 -8.00
C GLN A 118 -23.76 -30.44 -6.92
N LEU A 119 -22.93 -29.92 -6.01
CA LEU A 119 -23.31 -28.95 -4.99
C LEU A 119 -22.75 -27.58 -5.38
N LYS A 120 -23.61 -26.56 -5.34
CA LYS A 120 -23.22 -25.18 -5.57
C LYS A 120 -23.11 -24.44 -4.26
N PHE A 121 -21.95 -23.81 -4.05
CA PHE A 121 -21.67 -22.92 -2.94
C PHE A 121 -21.30 -21.54 -3.47
N PHE A 122 -21.33 -20.54 -2.59
CA PHE A 122 -20.90 -19.17 -2.90
C PHE A 122 -20.16 -18.56 -1.72
N PHE A 123 -19.24 -17.64 -2.01
CA PHE A 123 -18.72 -16.74 -0.99
C PHE A 123 -19.59 -15.49 -0.92
N THR A 124 -19.85 -15.01 0.28
CA THR A 124 -20.51 -13.73 0.53
C THR A 124 -19.70 -12.93 1.54
N GLU A 125 -19.61 -11.63 1.32
CA GLU A 125 -18.95 -10.66 2.18
C GLU A 125 -19.69 -9.33 2.01
N SER A 126 -19.82 -8.57 3.09
CA SER A 126 -20.34 -7.21 3.05
C SER A 126 -19.31 -6.29 3.68
N LEU A 127 -18.72 -5.42 2.87
CA LEU A 127 -17.68 -4.50 3.30
C LEU A 127 -17.85 -3.11 2.69
N THR A 128 -17.24 -2.13 3.33
CA THR A 128 -16.89 -0.84 2.71
C THR A 128 -15.51 -0.41 3.18
N PHE A 129 -14.87 0.51 2.45
CA PHE A 129 -13.59 1.07 2.80
C PHE A 129 -13.69 2.60 2.88
N HIS A 130 -13.11 3.15 3.94
CA HIS A 130 -13.15 4.58 4.21
C HIS A 130 -11.78 5.11 4.60
N VAL A 131 -11.40 6.23 4.00
CA VAL A 131 -10.18 6.96 4.33
C VAL A 131 -10.57 8.18 5.15
N ILE A 132 -10.04 8.25 6.37
CA ILE A 132 -10.27 9.33 7.32
C ILE A 132 -9.20 10.40 7.17
N THR A 133 -7.94 9.98 7.00
CA THR A 133 -6.79 10.89 6.90
C THR A 133 -6.05 10.63 5.58
N PRO A 134 -6.39 11.33 4.50
CA PRO A 134 -5.72 11.22 3.20
C PRO A 134 -4.20 11.50 3.26
N GLU A 135 -3.76 12.30 4.23
CA GLU A 135 -2.36 12.69 4.42
C GLU A 135 -1.50 11.55 4.97
N ALA A 136 -2.13 10.50 5.54
CA ALA A 136 -1.44 9.33 6.09
C ALA A 136 -0.93 8.35 5.01
N ILE A 137 -1.02 8.72 3.73
CA ILE A 137 -0.45 8.01 2.58
C ILE A 137 0.30 8.99 1.68
N VAL A 138 1.49 8.59 1.23
CA VAL A 138 2.29 9.33 0.24
C VAL A 138 2.68 8.38 -0.89
N GLY A 139 2.29 8.68 -2.12
CA GLY A 139 2.68 7.92 -3.31
C GLY A 139 4.14 8.17 -3.72
N LEU A 140 4.74 7.18 -4.38
CA LEU A 140 6.04 7.28 -5.04
C LEU A 140 5.81 7.11 -6.54
N GLU A 141 6.12 8.12 -7.34
CA GLU A 141 6.00 8.06 -8.80
C GLU A 141 7.21 7.34 -9.40
N LEU A 142 7.08 6.06 -9.79
CA LEU A 142 8.21 5.13 -10.06
C LEU A 142 8.49 4.79 -11.52
#